data_AF-A0A7C9VP40-F1
#
_entry.id   AF-A0A7C9VP40-F1
#
_cell.length_a   1.000
_cell.length_b   1.000
_cell.length_c   1.000
_cell.angle_alpha   90.00
_cell.angle_beta   90.00
_cell.angle_gamma   90.00
#
_symmetry.space_group_name_H-M   'P 1'
#
loop_
_entity.id
_entity.type
_entity.pdbx_description
1 polymer ?
#
loop_
_entity_poly.entity_id
_entity_poly.type
_entity_poly.pdbx_seq_one_letter_code
_entity_poly.pdbx_strand_id
1 'polypeptide(L)' 'MIVCSCNVLTDHDVRNVVTQAKDFPRTAGQVYGCLGCSAECGRCARTIK' A
#
# COMPACT_ATOMS: atom_id res chain seq x y z
N MET A 1 10.81 2.38 -6.70
CA MET A 1 11.32 1.37 -5.74
C MET A 1 10.20 0.40 -5.41
N ILE A 2 10.49 -0.92 -5.37
CA ILE A 2 9.52 -1.91 -4.90
C ILE A 2 9.39 -1.78 -3.38
N VAL A 3 8.16 -1.59 -2.90
CA VAL A 3 7.79 -1.50 -1.48
C VAL A 3 7.32 -2.84 -0.94
N CYS A 4 6.56 -3.62 -1.72
CA CYS A 4 6.09 -4.94 -1.33
C CYS A 4 6.40 -5.95 -2.42
N SER A 5 7.27 -6.93 -2.13
CA SER A 5 7.58 -8.01 -3.07
C SER A 5 6.43 -9.01 -3.24
N CYS A 6 5.66 -9.29 -2.18
CA CYS A 6 4.57 -10.27 -2.23
C CYS A 6 3.43 -9.84 -3.16
N ASN A 7 3.08 -8.56 -3.13
CA ASN A 7 2.02 -7.98 -3.95
C ASN A 7 2.56 -7.17 -5.13
N VAL A 8 3.88 -7.20 -5.35
CA VAL A 8 4.60 -6.45 -6.41
C VAL A 8 4.21 -4.96 -6.44
N LEU A 9 4.14 -4.33 -5.26
CA LEU A 9 3.77 -2.91 -5.13
C LEU A 9 5.00 -2.02 -5.17
N THR A 10 4.89 -0.91 -5.88
CA THR A 10 5.90 0.14 -5.96
C THR A 10 5.56 1.34 -5.07
N ASP A 11 6.54 2.22 -4.86
CA ASP A 11 6.33 3.49 -4.18
C ASP A 11 5.32 4.39 -4.92
N HIS A 12 5.24 4.25 -6.26
CA HIS A 12 4.29 4.99 -7.08
C HIS A 12 2.88 4.50 -6.86
N ASP A 13 2.67 3.18 -6.74
CA ASP A 13 1.36 2.62 -6.42
C ASP A 13 0.86 3.16 -5.08
N VAL A 14 1.70 3.08 -4.04
CA VAL A 14 1.37 3.59 -2.70
C VAL A 14 1.06 5.10 -2.74
N ARG A 15 1.90 5.90 -3.42
CA ARG A 15 1.68 7.34 -3.53
C ARG A 15 0.38 7.68 -4.28
N ASN A 16 0.08 6.95 -5.36
CA ASN A 16 -1.13 7.16 -6.14
C ASN A 16 -2.39 6.94 -5.31
N VAL A 17 -2.49 5.84 -4.55
CA VAL A 17 -3.66 5.62 -3.68
C VAL A 17 -3.75 6.63 -2.56
N VAL A 18 -2.63 6.99 -1.93
CA VAL A 18 -2.60 7.98 -0.85
C VAL A 18 -3.06 9.36 -1.34
N THR A 19 -2.77 9.72 -2.59
CA THR A 19 -3.12 11.03 -3.17
C THR A 19 -4.48 11.07 -3.85
N GLN A 20 -4.97 9.95 -4.39
CA GLN A 20 -6.24 9.90 -5.14
C GLN A 20 -7.42 9.39 -4.31
N ALA A 21 -7.17 8.69 -3.20
CA ALA A 21 -8.26 8.20 -2.36
C ALA A 21 -9.03 9.35 -1.72
N LYS A 22 -10.36 9.31 -1.87
CA LYS A 22 -11.28 10.28 -1.27
C LYS A 22 -11.17 10.29 0.26
N ASP A 23 -10.98 9.10 0.84
CA ASP A 23 -10.61 8.89 2.23
C ASP A 23 -9.14 8.50 2.28
N PHE A 24 -8.30 9.42 2.74
CA PHE A 24 -6.86 9.23 2.84
C PHE A 24 -6.55 7.97 3.68
N PRO A 25 -5.96 6.91 3.09
CA PRO A 25 -5.64 5.69 3.82
C PRO A 25 -4.60 6.01 4.90
N ARG A 26 -4.93 5.74 6.17
CA ARG A 26 -4.08 6.03 7.34
C ARG A 26 -3.34 4.80 7.87
N THR A 27 -3.57 3.65 7.24
CA THR A 27 -2.97 2.38 7.64
C THR A 27 -2.53 1.61 6.40
N ALA A 28 -1.48 0.80 6.54
CA ALA A 28 -1.05 -0.09 5.47
C ALA A 28 -2.18 -1.03 5.01
N GLY A 29 -3.05 -1.49 5.93
CA GLY A 29 -4.22 -2.30 5.61
C GLY A 29 -5.19 -1.60 4.65
N GLN A 30 -5.47 -0.30 4.88
CA GLN A 30 -6.29 0.49 3.98
C GLN A 30 -5.62 0.68 2.62
N VAL A 31 -4.30 0.90 2.57
CA VAL A 31 -3.55 0.99 1.31
C VAL A 31 -3.67 -0.30 0.50
N TYR A 32 -3.49 -1.47 1.13
CA TYR A 32 -3.69 -2.76 0.46
C TYR A 32 -5.12 -2.91 -0.08
N GLY A 33 -6.12 -2.59 0.75
CA GLY A 33 -7.52 -2.64 0.35
C GLY A 33 -7.84 -1.73 -0.83
N CYS A 34 -7.31 -0.50 -0.85
CA CYS A 34 -7.47 0.42 -1.97
C CYS A 34 -6.78 -0.05 -3.25
N LEU A 35 -5.71 -0.86 -3.14
CA LEU A 35 -5.02 -1.51 -4.25
C LEU A 35 -5.65 -2.85 -4.66
N GLY A 36 -6.74 -3.26 -4.00
CA GLY A 36 -7.45 -4.52 -4.30
C GLY A 36 -6.69 -5.77 -3.86
N CYS A 37 -5.82 -5.67 -2.85
CA CYS A 37 -5.04 -6.79 -2.33
C CYS A 37 -5.07 -6.85 -0.79
N SER A 38 -4.53 -7.94 -0.26
CA SER A 38 -4.37 -8.17 1.18
C SER A 38 -2.90 -8.16 1.57
N ALA A 39 -2.60 -7.98 2.86
CA ALA A 39 -1.25 -8.17 3.35
C ALA A 39 -0.90 -9.66 3.37
N GLU A 40 0.16 -10.05 2.66
CA GLU A 40 0.64 -11.44 2.64
C GLU A 40 1.55 -11.74 3.84
N CYS A 41 2.81 -11.28 3.81
CA CYS A 41 3.78 -11.50 4.89
C CYS A 41 3.92 -10.32 5.86
N GLY A 42 3.27 -9.18 5.58
CA GLY A 42 3.24 -7.99 6.43
C GLY A 42 4.56 -7.20 6.59
N ARG A 43 5.70 -7.69 6.10
CA ARG A 43 7.02 -7.05 6.33
C ARG A 43 7.10 -5.60 5.84
N CYS A 44 6.46 -5.31 4.72
CA CYS A 44 6.39 -4.00 4.08
C CYS A 44 5.42 -3.03 4.75
N ALA A 45 4.57 -3.48 5.69
CA ALA A 45 3.58 -2.62 6.35
C ALA A 45 4.22 -1.47 7.15
N ARG A 46 5.47 -1.62 7.63
CA ARG A 46 6.22 -0.53 8.30
C ARG A 46 6.77 0.52 7.34
N THR A 47 6.89 0.17 6.05
CA THR A 47 7.39 1.05 4.98
C THR A 47 6.25 1.88 4.39
N ILE A 48 5.04 1.31 4.34
CA ILE A 48 3.82 1.99 3.94
C ILE A 48 3.35 2.85 5.13
N LYS A 49 3.50 4.17 5.04
CA LYS A 49 3.10 5.16 6.06
C LYS A 49 2.23 6.24 5.46
#